data_AF-X1QB49-F1
#
_entry.id   AF-X1QB49-F1
#
_cell.length_a   1.000
_cell.length_b   1.000
_cell.length_c   1.000
_cell.angle_alpha   90.00
_cell.angle_beta   90.00
_cell.angle_gamma   90.00
#
_symmetry.space_group_name_H-M   'P 1'
#
loop_
_entity.id
_entity.type
_entity.pdbx_description
1 polymer ?
#
loop_
_entity_poly.entity_id
_entity_poly.type
_entity_poly.pdbx_seq_one_letter_code
_entity_poly.pdbx_strand_id
1 'polypeptide(L)'
;YACFRILGWEPSNVKPYSLGAVAALNNLAAWNEIVDSGSRRYLMPPEERWIYHAFYGVNKPKARIYFQYPTRQDRWNLVAVQRTITGDVGYIDGEMSPFDGPFALKSQLFTVHELYPAFNCYNPLGDAMDNVMLNFDIMRYSYVIIKNRDLIRDILTLKRPGRLHTVAGIDPSPARMPDWLSDLVGKELLEYSKTVIEEGA
;
A
#
# COMPACT_ATOMS: atom_id res chain seq x y z
N TYR A 1 -12.93 -9.09 6.52
CA TYR A 1 -12.19 -7.98 7.16
C TYR A 1 -11.45 -8.53 8.37
N ALA A 2 -10.27 -8.01 8.70
CA ALA A 2 -9.51 -8.38 9.89
C ALA A 2 -9.26 -7.14 10.75
N CYS A 3 -9.43 -7.27 12.07
CA CYS A 3 -9.24 -6.18 13.01
C CYS A 3 -7.92 -6.36 13.77
N PHE A 4 -7.10 -5.32 13.79
CA PHE A 4 -5.79 -5.33 14.44
C PHE A 4 -5.77 -4.34 15.60
N ARG A 5 -5.14 -4.73 16.70
CA ARG A 5 -4.78 -3.82 17.79
C ARG A 5 -3.28 -3.56 17.73
N ILE A 6 -2.91 -2.30 17.56
CA ILE A 6 -1.51 -1.87 17.63
C ILE A 6 -1.04 -1.96 19.08
N LEU A 7 0.14 -2.55 19.29
CA LEU A 7 0.75 -2.72 20.62
C LEU A 7 1.93 -1.77 20.86
N GLY A 8 2.66 -1.42 19.81
CA GLY A 8 3.82 -0.55 19.89
C GLY A 8 4.24 -0.05 18.51
N TRP A 9 5.18 0.90 18.49
CA TRP A 9 5.67 1.50 17.26
C TRP A 9 7.17 1.77 17.33
N GLU A 10 7.83 1.67 16.17
CA GLU A 10 9.25 1.97 16.00
C GLU A 10 9.46 2.73 14.68
N PRO A 11 10.21 3.85 14.67
CA PRO A 11 10.54 4.54 13.44
C PRO A 11 11.59 3.75 12.64
N SER A 12 11.48 3.80 11.32
CA SER A 12 12.41 3.15 10.39
C SER A 12 12.86 4.17 9.36
N ASN A 13 14.14 4.56 9.42
CA ASN A 13 14.70 5.52 8.49
C ASN A 13 15.02 4.83 7.15
N VAL A 14 14.44 5.36 6.08
CA VAL A 14 14.66 4.93 4.71
C VAL A 14 15.54 5.93 3.99
N LYS A 15 16.50 5.45 3.19
CA LYS A 15 17.20 6.32 2.27
C LYS A 15 16.32 6.61 1.05
N PRO A 16 16.36 7.82 0.49
CA PRO A 16 15.67 8.12 -0.75
C PRO A 16 16.03 7.13 -1.87
N TYR A 17 15.02 6.70 -2.62
CA TYR A 17 15.13 5.75 -3.72
C TYR A 17 15.01 6.48 -5.06
N SER A 18 15.96 6.27 -5.98
CA SER A 18 15.88 6.84 -7.33
C SER A 18 15.10 5.90 -8.25
N LEU A 19 14.07 6.44 -8.91
CA LEU A 19 13.36 5.80 -10.01
C LEU A 19 14.09 6.01 -11.37
N GLY A 20 15.18 6.79 -11.38
CA GLY A 20 15.95 7.09 -12.58
C GLY A 20 15.41 8.28 -13.38
N ALA A 21 15.78 8.34 -14.66
CA ALA A 21 15.33 9.37 -15.60
C ALA A 21 14.07 8.92 -16.34
N VAL A 22 13.14 9.85 -16.56
CA VAL A 22 11.88 9.59 -17.27
C VAL A 22 11.79 10.51 -18.48
N ALA A 23 11.77 9.92 -19.67
CA ALA A 23 11.65 10.66 -20.92
C ALA A 23 10.32 11.44 -20.99
N ALA A 24 10.32 12.53 -21.77
CA ALA A 24 9.14 13.34 -22.00
C ALA A 24 7.96 12.50 -22.51
N LEU A 25 6.75 12.76 -21.98
CA LEU A 25 5.51 12.09 -22.35
C LEU A 25 5.59 10.55 -22.32
N ASN A 26 6.42 9.99 -21.43
CA ASN A 26 6.68 8.56 -21.38
C ASN A 26 6.65 8.01 -19.95
N ASN A 27 6.41 6.71 -19.84
CA ASN A 27 6.47 5.93 -18.61
C ASN A 27 7.87 5.31 -18.45
N LEU A 28 8.20 4.94 -17.22
CA LEU A 28 9.23 3.92 -17.02
C LEU A 28 8.74 2.58 -17.59
N ALA A 29 9.65 1.84 -18.20
CA ALA A 29 9.34 0.58 -18.89
C ALA A 29 8.90 -0.55 -17.94
N ALA A 30 9.10 -0.42 -16.62
CA ALA A 30 8.80 -1.46 -15.63
C ALA A 30 8.33 -0.88 -14.30
N TRP A 31 7.51 -1.67 -13.59
CA TRP A 31 7.19 -1.46 -12.18
C TRP A 31 8.42 -1.76 -11.33
N ASN A 32 8.91 -0.75 -10.61
CA ASN A 32 10.10 -0.87 -9.77
C ASN A 32 9.69 -1.30 -8.35
N GLU A 33 10.25 -2.43 -7.91
CA GLU A 33 10.24 -2.79 -6.49
C GLU A 33 11.27 -1.94 -5.74
N ILE A 34 10.90 -1.40 -4.59
CA ILE A 34 11.84 -0.68 -3.72
C ILE A 34 12.65 -1.71 -2.94
N VAL A 35 13.84 -2.01 -3.46
CA VAL A 35 14.78 -2.96 -2.87
C VAL A 35 16.04 -2.24 -2.37
N ASP A 36 16.64 -2.74 -1.30
CA ASP A 36 17.93 -2.25 -0.84
C ASP A 36 19.10 -2.86 -1.64
N SER A 37 20.33 -2.49 -1.28
CA SER A 37 21.56 -3.00 -1.93
C SER A 37 21.75 -4.52 -1.81
N GLY A 38 21.02 -5.18 -0.92
CA GLY A 38 20.99 -6.64 -0.77
C GLY A 38 19.77 -7.29 -1.43
N SER A 39 19.06 -6.56 -2.31
CA SER A 39 17.82 -7.00 -2.96
C SER A 39 16.69 -7.32 -1.99
N ARG A 40 16.73 -6.82 -0.75
CA ARG A 40 15.64 -7.00 0.21
C ARG A 40 14.57 -5.97 -0.06
N ARG A 41 13.32 -6.42 -0.13
CA ARG A 41 12.13 -5.57 -0.34
C ARG A 41 11.94 -4.66 0.86
N TYR A 42 12.29 -3.41 0.68
CA TYR A 42 12.51 -2.48 1.76
C TYR A 42 11.20 -1.97 2.40
N LEU A 43 10.11 -2.01 1.61
CA LEU A 43 8.74 -1.73 2.06
C LEU A 43 8.00 -2.99 2.56
N MET A 44 8.67 -4.14 2.61
CA MET A 44 8.09 -5.37 3.13
C MET A 44 8.58 -5.58 4.58
N PRO A 45 7.68 -5.77 5.55
CA PRO A 45 8.08 -6.19 6.89
C PRO A 45 8.84 -7.53 6.83
N PRO A 46 9.98 -7.67 7.53
CA PRO A 46 10.79 -8.89 7.49
C PRO A 46 10.11 -10.07 8.20
N GLU A 47 9.19 -9.79 9.13
CA GLU A 47 8.50 -10.79 9.95
C GLU A 47 7.00 -10.48 9.99
N GLU A 48 6.19 -11.53 10.15
CA GLU A 48 4.71 -11.46 10.17
C GLU A 48 4.15 -10.57 11.28
N ARG A 49 4.86 -10.40 12.40
CA ARG A 49 4.39 -9.60 13.54
C ARG A 49 4.39 -8.08 13.31
N TRP A 50 4.93 -7.62 12.17
CA TRP A 50 5.09 -6.21 11.86
C TRP A 50 4.16 -5.77 10.73
N ILE A 51 3.54 -4.61 10.91
CA ILE A 51 2.89 -3.84 9.85
C ILE A 51 3.76 -2.62 9.59
N TYR A 52 4.07 -2.30 8.34
CA TYR A 52 4.67 -1.00 8.03
C TYR A 52 3.56 -0.03 7.65
N HIS A 53 3.66 1.17 8.19
CA HIS A 53 2.90 2.33 7.84
C HIS A 53 3.87 3.35 7.25
N ALA A 54 3.82 3.51 5.94
CA ALA A 54 4.73 4.34 5.19
C ALA A 54 4.01 5.55 4.62
N PHE A 55 4.68 6.69 4.65
CA PHE A 55 4.37 7.83 3.80
C PHE A 55 5.46 7.97 2.74
N TYR A 56 5.09 8.39 1.54
CA TYR A 56 6.08 8.66 0.49
C TYR A 56 5.93 10.06 -0.13
N GLY A 57 7.04 10.62 -0.62
CA GLY A 57 7.07 11.91 -1.31
C GLY A 57 7.97 11.89 -2.55
N VAL A 58 7.77 12.85 -3.46
CA VAL A 58 8.41 12.88 -4.79
C VAL A 58 9.13 14.21 -5.03
N ASN A 59 10.35 14.19 -5.55
CA ASN A 59 11.22 15.37 -5.70
C ASN A 59 10.94 16.29 -6.90
N LYS A 60 10.11 15.87 -7.87
CA LYS A 60 9.79 16.67 -9.06
C LYS A 60 8.30 16.99 -9.09
N PRO A 61 7.91 18.26 -9.29
CA PRO A 61 6.52 18.71 -9.09
C PRO A 61 5.50 18.06 -10.03
N LYS A 62 5.91 17.57 -11.20
CA LYS A 62 5.00 16.99 -12.21
C LYS A 62 5.20 15.52 -12.50
N ALA A 63 6.12 14.85 -11.81
CA ALA A 63 6.28 13.40 -11.93
C ALA A 63 5.05 12.72 -11.34
N ARG A 64 4.32 11.93 -12.14
CA ARG A 64 3.13 11.21 -11.68
C ARG A 64 3.53 9.81 -11.25
N ILE A 65 3.33 9.51 -9.97
CA ILE A 65 3.62 8.20 -9.40
C ILE A 65 2.35 7.38 -9.34
N TYR A 66 2.43 6.19 -9.92
CA TYR A 66 1.46 5.11 -9.78
C TYR A 66 2.06 4.06 -8.87
N PHE A 67 1.25 3.43 -8.03
CA PHE A 67 1.65 2.28 -7.24
C PHE A 67 0.69 1.12 -7.50
N GLN A 68 1.23 -0.09 -7.58
CA GLN A 68 0.47 -1.33 -7.74
C GLN A 68 1.06 -2.38 -6.80
N TYR A 69 0.22 -3.21 -6.20
CA TYR A 69 0.68 -4.36 -5.43
C TYR A 69 0.85 -5.57 -6.36
N PRO A 70 1.84 -6.44 -6.14
CA PRO A 70 2.11 -7.58 -7.01
C PRO A 70 0.91 -8.53 -7.03
N THR A 71 0.55 -8.96 -8.24
CA THR A 71 -0.46 -9.99 -8.48
C THR A 71 0.19 -11.37 -8.31
N ARG A 72 -0.04 -12.03 -7.17
CA ARG A 72 0.22 -13.48 -7.08
C ARG A 72 -0.74 -14.18 -8.06
N GLN A 73 -0.22 -14.67 -9.18
CA GLN A 73 -0.99 -15.38 -10.22
C GLN A 73 -1.49 -16.75 -9.72
N ASP A 74 -2.57 -17.24 -10.36
CA ASP A 74 -3.46 -18.37 -10.04
C ASP A 74 -4.44 -18.21 -8.88
N ARG A 75 -5.62 -17.63 -9.19
CA ARG A 75 -6.78 -17.55 -8.28
C ARG A 75 -8.08 -17.64 -9.08
N TRP A 76 -8.97 -18.56 -8.70
CA TRP A 76 -10.25 -18.87 -9.36
C TRP A 76 -11.24 -17.69 -9.35
N ASN A 77 -10.99 -16.79 -10.31
CA ASN A 77 -11.79 -15.76 -10.97
C ASN A 77 -12.98 -15.09 -10.24
N LEU A 78 -13.05 -13.76 -10.33
CA LEU A 78 -14.15 -13.10 -11.07
C LEU A 78 -13.74 -11.67 -11.48
N VAL A 79 -13.63 -11.48 -12.80
CA VAL A 79 -13.51 -10.22 -13.56
C VAL A 79 -12.16 -9.50 -13.47
N ALA A 80 -11.36 -9.67 -14.53
CA ALA A 80 -10.18 -8.87 -14.82
C ALA A 80 -10.57 -7.66 -15.69
N VAL A 81 -10.30 -6.44 -15.23
CA VAL A 81 -10.36 -5.25 -16.09
C VAL A 81 -8.92 -4.82 -16.37
N GLN A 82 -8.35 -5.16 -17.51
CA GLN A 82 -7.04 -4.65 -17.90
C GLN A 82 -7.15 -3.12 -18.08
N ARG A 83 -6.52 -2.33 -17.21
CA ARG A 83 -6.47 -0.87 -17.34
C ARG A 83 -5.19 -0.45 -18.02
N THR A 84 -5.29 0.27 -19.13
CA THR A 84 -4.16 0.98 -19.73
C THR A 84 -3.77 2.13 -18.80
N ILE A 85 -2.49 2.22 -18.40
CA ILE A 85 -1.93 3.32 -17.59
C ILE A 85 -1.77 4.56 -18.50
N THR A 86 -2.89 5.06 -18.99
CA THR A 86 -3.00 6.27 -19.80
C THR A 86 -4.24 7.01 -19.31
N GLY A 87 -4.04 8.02 -18.46
CA GLY A 87 -5.12 8.84 -17.92
C GLY A 87 -4.83 9.46 -16.55
N ASP A 88 -5.71 10.37 -16.13
CA ASP A 88 -5.62 11.13 -14.88
C ASP A 88 -6.21 10.39 -13.66
N VAL A 89 -6.19 9.06 -13.66
CA VAL A 89 -6.85 8.26 -12.62
C VAL A 89 -5.83 7.59 -11.72
N GLY A 90 -5.85 7.92 -10.42
CA GLY A 90 -5.13 7.19 -9.37
C GLY A 90 -3.63 7.45 -9.29
N TYR A 91 -3.17 8.65 -9.60
CA TYR A 91 -1.76 9.05 -9.45
C TYR A 91 -1.57 10.07 -8.33
N ILE A 92 -0.34 10.16 -7.83
CA ILE A 92 0.11 11.21 -6.91
C ILE A 92 1.32 11.89 -7.55
N ASP A 93 1.27 13.21 -7.67
CA ASP A 93 2.40 14.02 -8.15
C ASP A 93 3.20 14.65 -6.99
N GLY A 94 4.33 15.29 -7.34
CA GLY A 94 5.22 15.91 -6.36
C GLY A 94 4.68 17.20 -5.73
N GLU A 95 3.74 17.90 -6.36
CA GLU A 95 3.03 19.02 -5.69
C GLU A 95 2.07 18.49 -4.63
N MET A 96 1.46 17.34 -4.91
CA MET A 96 0.53 16.63 -4.07
C MET A 96 1.18 15.89 -2.90
N SER A 97 2.44 15.46 -3.01
CA SER A 97 3.23 14.88 -1.92
C SER A 97 4.71 15.26 -2.07
N PRO A 98 5.15 16.39 -1.49
CA PRO A 98 6.52 16.89 -1.66
C PRO A 98 7.55 15.95 -1.05
N PHE A 99 8.76 15.96 -1.60
CA PHE A 99 9.88 15.07 -1.21
C PHE A 99 10.36 15.23 0.24
N ASP A 100 10.45 16.47 0.72
CA ASP A 100 10.94 16.81 2.05
C ASP A 100 9.81 16.97 3.09
N GLY A 101 8.56 16.71 2.69
CA GLY A 101 7.38 16.78 3.54
C GLY A 101 6.79 18.19 3.75
N PRO A 102 5.63 18.32 4.43
CA PRO A 102 4.84 17.25 5.02
C PRO A 102 4.20 16.34 3.96
N PHE A 103 4.22 15.02 4.18
CA PHE A 103 3.64 14.05 3.27
C PHE A 103 2.11 14.11 3.30
N ALA A 104 1.47 13.86 2.15
CA ALA A 104 0.02 13.89 2.07
C ALA A 104 -0.61 12.57 2.52
N LEU A 105 -1.82 12.62 3.09
CA LEU A 105 -2.58 11.42 3.48
C LEU A 105 -2.78 10.42 2.33
N LYS A 106 -2.84 10.91 1.09
CA LYS A 106 -2.94 10.06 -0.11
C LYS A 106 -1.69 9.24 -0.39
N SER A 107 -0.52 9.63 0.12
CA SER A 107 0.72 8.85 0.01
C SER A 107 0.91 7.85 1.16
N GLN A 108 -0.12 7.66 1.99
CA GLN A 108 -0.15 6.68 3.05
C GLN A 108 -0.27 5.26 2.47
N LEU A 109 0.61 4.38 2.91
CA LEU A 109 0.65 2.97 2.53
C LEU A 109 0.75 2.11 3.79
N PHE A 110 -0.04 1.04 3.83
CA PHE A 110 0.11 -0.02 4.82
C PHE A 110 0.56 -1.29 4.11
N THR A 111 1.67 -1.87 4.58
CA THR A 111 2.21 -3.11 4.04
C THR A 111 2.36 -4.16 5.14
N VAL A 112 2.18 -5.42 4.77
CA VAL A 112 2.32 -6.58 5.66
C VAL A 112 3.31 -7.56 5.05
N HIS A 113 3.78 -8.52 5.85
CA HIS A 113 4.67 -9.56 5.32
C HIS A 113 4.06 -10.24 4.09
N GLU A 114 4.87 -10.40 3.04
CA GLU A 114 4.47 -10.89 1.70
C GLU A 114 3.55 -9.99 0.85
N LEU A 115 3.19 -8.79 1.31
CA LEU A 115 2.34 -7.84 0.58
C LEU A 115 2.95 -6.43 0.63
N TYR A 116 3.65 -6.05 -0.44
CA TYR A 116 4.38 -4.79 -0.57
C TYR A 116 4.14 -4.18 -1.97
N PRO A 117 4.22 -2.85 -2.14
CA PRO A 117 3.92 -2.20 -3.41
C PRO A 117 5.13 -2.15 -4.36
N ALA A 118 4.84 -2.02 -5.65
CA ALA A 118 5.75 -1.60 -6.71
C ALA A 118 5.30 -0.25 -7.29
N PHE A 119 6.23 0.51 -7.85
CA PHE A 119 6.00 1.88 -8.31
C PHE A 119 6.29 2.05 -9.80
N ASN A 120 5.49 2.87 -10.47
CA ASN A 120 5.75 3.33 -11.82
C ASN A 120 5.67 4.86 -11.87
N CYS A 121 6.49 5.47 -12.71
CA CYS A 121 6.53 6.91 -12.90
C CYS A 121 6.20 7.27 -14.35
N TYR A 122 5.32 8.25 -14.51
CA TYR A 122 4.99 8.89 -15.78
C TYR A 122 5.43 10.34 -15.75
N ASN A 123 6.05 10.79 -16.84
CA ASN A 123 6.35 12.19 -17.05
C ASN A 123 5.35 12.81 -18.04
N PRO A 124 4.41 13.66 -17.58
CA PRO A 124 3.45 14.35 -18.45
C PRO A 124 4.02 15.59 -19.14
N LEU A 125 5.29 15.96 -18.89
CA LEU A 125 5.92 17.13 -19.48
C LEU A 125 6.55 16.85 -20.85
N GLY A 126 6.77 17.92 -21.61
CA GLY A 126 7.47 17.90 -22.90
C GLY A 126 9.00 17.85 -22.81
N ASP A 127 9.56 18.02 -21.61
CA ASP A 127 10.97 17.88 -21.28
C ASP A 127 11.24 16.62 -20.44
N ALA A 128 12.47 16.11 -20.50
CA ALA A 128 12.88 14.96 -19.71
C ALA A 128 13.01 15.31 -18.23
N MET A 129 12.61 14.39 -17.35
CA MET A 129 12.83 14.53 -15.90
C MET A 129 14.03 13.69 -15.50
N ASP A 130 15.11 14.38 -15.14
CA ASP A 130 16.30 13.74 -14.58
C ASP A 130 16.12 13.44 -13.09
N ASN A 131 16.41 12.19 -12.72
CA ASN A 131 16.50 11.69 -11.36
C ASN A 131 15.23 11.94 -10.51
N VAL A 132 14.14 11.24 -10.85
CA VAL A 132 12.95 11.19 -10.00
C VAL A 132 13.27 10.37 -8.76
N MET A 133 13.06 10.95 -7.58
CA MET A 133 13.37 10.33 -6.29
C MET A 133 12.12 10.20 -5.44
N LEU A 134 11.99 9.04 -4.78
CA LEU A 134 11.02 8.75 -3.74
C LEU A 134 11.68 8.85 -2.38
N ASN A 135 11.11 9.63 -1.48
CA ASN A 135 11.44 9.61 -0.06
C ASN A 135 10.38 8.81 0.69
N PHE A 136 10.78 8.08 1.73
CA PHE A 136 9.86 7.30 2.56
C PHE A 136 10.08 7.60 4.05
N ASP A 137 8.98 7.87 4.74
CA ASP A 137 8.94 7.87 6.21
C ASP A 137 8.13 6.66 6.66
N ILE A 138 8.78 5.72 7.36
CA ILE A 138 8.19 4.44 7.71
C ILE A 138 8.13 4.28 9.21
N MET A 139 6.92 4.04 9.71
CA MET A 139 6.68 3.54 11.06
C MET A 139 6.39 2.04 11.00
N ARG A 140 7.01 1.27 11.88
CA ARG A 140 6.70 -0.15 12.07
C ARG A 140 5.81 -0.30 13.28
N TYR A 141 4.74 -1.07 13.15
CA TYR A 141 3.82 -1.34 14.24
C TYR A 141 3.79 -2.83 14.55
N SER A 142 3.93 -3.18 15.83
CA SER A 142 3.58 -4.52 16.31
C SER A 142 2.09 -4.58 16.56
N TYR A 143 1.49 -5.73 16.31
CA TYR A 143 0.04 -5.88 16.42
C TYR A 143 -0.37 -7.23 16.99
N VAL A 144 -1.62 -7.29 17.44
CA VAL A 144 -2.35 -8.54 17.69
C VAL A 144 -3.65 -8.56 16.93
N ILE A 145 -4.05 -9.74 16.47
CA ILE A 145 -5.34 -9.93 15.80
C ILE A 145 -6.44 -9.98 16.85
N ILE A 146 -7.43 -9.12 16.70
CA ILE A 146 -8.63 -9.14 17.53
C ILE A 146 -9.48 -10.31 17.06
N LYS A 147 -9.71 -11.29 17.94
CA LYS A 147 -10.58 -12.45 17.69
C LYS A 147 -11.93 -12.37 18.40
N ASN A 148 -12.12 -11.40 19.30
CA ASN A 148 -13.37 -11.22 20.03
C ASN A 148 -14.45 -10.63 19.09
N ARG A 149 -15.54 -11.39 18.89
CA ARG A 149 -16.62 -11.03 17.96
C ARG A 149 -17.38 -9.78 18.38
N ASP A 150 -17.68 -9.62 19.66
CA ASP A 150 -18.39 -8.43 20.16
C ASP A 150 -17.54 -7.17 19.94
N LEU A 151 -16.24 -7.26 20.21
CA LEU A 151 -15.30 -6.15 19.96
C LEU A 151 -15.18 -5.83 18.47
N ILE A 152 -15.13 -6.85 17.60
CA ILE A 152 -15.13 -6.66 16.14
C ILE A 152 -16.41 -5.95 15.71
N ARG A 153 -17.58 -6.40 16.19
CA ARG A 153 -18.86 -5.78 15.88
C ARG A 153 -18.92 -4.34 16.35
N ASP A 154 -18.48 -4.05 17.57
CA ASP A 154 -18.41 -2.69 18.10
C ASP A 154 -17.53 -1.76 17.24
N ILE A 155 -16.38 -2.27 16.76
CA ILE A 155 -15.46 -1.51 15.90
C ILE A 155 -16.07 -1.28 14.52
N LEU A 156 -16.61 -2.34 13.90
CA LEU A 156 -17.16 -2.28 12.53
C LEU A 156 -18.47 -1.48 12.46
N THR A 157 -19.26 -1.45 13.53
CA THR A 157 -20.48 -0.64 13.64
C THR A 157 -20.25 0.75 14.23
N LEU A 158 -18.99 1.19 14.33
CA LEU A 158 -18.58 2.51 14.82
C LEU A 158 -19.01 2.84 16.27
N LYS A 159 -19.40 1.83 17.06
CA LYS A 159 -19.67 2.00 18.51
C LYS A 159 -18.39 2.22 19.32
N ARG A 160 -17.24 1.84 18.75
CA ARG A 160 -15.91 2.15 19.29
C ARG A 160 -15.07 2.87 18.22
N PRO A 161 -14.15 3.75 18.63
CA PRO A 161 -13.26 4.42 17.69
C PRO A 161 -12.38 3.39 16.97
N GLY A 162 -12.52 3.34 15.66
CA GLY A 162 -11.70 2.54 14.75
C GLY A 162 -11.49 3.30 13.46
N ARG A 163 -10.34 3.09 12.80
CA ARG A 163 -10.11 3.60 11.45
C ARG A 163 -10.05 2.41 10.50
N LEU A 164 -10.90 2.43 9.49
CA LEU A 164 -10.83 1.47 8.40
C LEU A 164 -9.73 1.93 7.45
N HIS A 165 -8.69 1.11 7.32
CA HIS A 165 -7.64 1.32 6.34
C HIS A 165 -7.75 0.23 5.29
N THR A 166 -7.75 0.65 4.02
CA THR A 166 -7.60 -0.28 2.91
C THR A 166 -6.14 -0.72 2.88
N VAL A 167 -5.88 -1.96 3.29
CA VAL A 167 -4.60 -2.60 3.06
C VAL A 167 -4.60 -3.05 1.60
N ALA A 168 -3.91 -2.30 0.74
CA ALA A 168 -3.69 -2.61 -0.68
C ALA A 168 -4.94 -2.91 -1.52
N GLY A 169 -5.36 -1.95 -2.35
CA GLY A 169 -6.37 -2.19 -3.38
C GLY A 169 -6.43 -1.11 -4.44
N ILE A 170 -5.55 -1.20 -5.45
CA ILE A 170 -5.69 -0.51 -6.74
C ILE A 170 -5.28 -1.48 -7.87
N ASP A 171 -5.70 -2.72 -7.77
CA ASP A 171 -5.75 -3.62 -8.92
C ASP A 171 -7.24 -3.88 -9.20
N PRO A 172 -7.70 -3.84 -10.46
CA PRO A 172 -9.00 -4.37 -10.84
C PRO A 172 -9.18 -5.86 -10.48
N SER A 173 -8.11 -6.56 -10.14
CA SER A 173 -8.12 -7.92 -9.59
C SER A 173 -8.42 -7.92 -8.07
N PRO A 174 -9.29 -8.81 -7.56
CA PRO A 174 -9.55 -8.89 -6.12
C PRO A 174 -8.28 -9.25 -5.35
N ALA A 175 -7.80 -8.32 -4.53
CA ALA A 175 -6.69 -8.56 -3.63
C ALA A 175 -7.10 -9.56 -2.54
N ARG A 176 -6.34 -10.65 -2.38
CA ARG A 176 -6.53 -11.64 -1.29
C ARG A 176 -5.45 -11.45 -0.24
N MET A 177 -5.88 -11.47 1.01
CA MET A 177 -5.04 -11.51 2.21
C MET A 177 -3.99 -12.63 2.12
N PRO A 178 -2.72 -12.40 2.56
CA PRO A 178 -1.69 -13.45 2.58
C PRO A 178 -2.16 -14.73 3.27
N ASP A 179 -1.68 -15.90 2.82
CA ASP A 179 -2.15 -17.20 3.32
C ASP A 179 -1.89 -17.36 4.82
N TRP A 180 -0.69 -17.00 5.29
CA TRP A 180 -0.34 -17.01 6.72
C TRP A 180 -1.32 -16.17 7.56
N LEU A 181 -1.71 -15.00 7.05
CA LEU A 181 -2.62 -14.10 7.75
C LEU A 181 -4.06 -14.62 7.68
N SER A 182 -4.44 -15.23 6.56
CA SER A 182 -5.71 -15.94 6.40
C SER A 182 -5.87 -17.07 7.39
N ASP A 183 -4.84 -17.87 7.58
CA ASP A 183 -4.83 -18.98 8.53
C ASP A 183 -4.89 -18.47 9.98
N LEU A 184 -4.16 -17.39 10.27
CA LEU A 184 -4.11 -16.80 11.61
C LEU A 184 -5.44 -16.16 12.04
N VAL A 185 -6.15 -15.51 11.10
CA VAL A 185 -7.47 -14.92 11.33
C VAL A 185 -8.56 -15.99 11.40
N GLY A 186 -8.51 -16.98 10.50
CA GLY A 186 -9.50 -18.05 10.38
C GLY A 186 -10.72 -17.66 9.53
N LYS A 187 -11.23 -18.62 8.75
CA LYS A 187 -12.35 -18.43 7.81
C LYS A 187 -13.63 -17.94 8.49
N GLU A 188 -13.98 -18.53 9.63
CA GLU A 188 -15.19 -18.21 10.38
C GLU A 188 -15.22 -16.74 10.84
N LEU A 189 -14.07 -16.21 11.29
CA LEU A 189 -13.95 -14.83 11.74
C LEU A 189 -14.01 -13.85 10.56
N LEU A 190 -13.47 -14.24 9.41
CA LEU A 190 -13.56 -13.45 8.17
C LEU A 190 -15.00 -13.36 7.65
N GLU A 191 -15.72 -14.48 7.66
CA GLU A 191 -17.14 -14.56 7.30
C GLU A 191 -17.99 -13.71 8.24
N TYR A 192 -17.83 -13.90 9.56
CA TYR A 192 -18.51 -13.10 10.56
C TYR A 192 -18.30 -11.59 10.34
N SER A 193 -17.04 -11.18 10.10
CA SER A 193 -16.70 -9.77 9.89
C SER A 193 -17.29 -9.19 8.60
N LYS A 194 -17.49 -10.02 7.56
CA LYS A 194 -18.20 -9.61 6.32
C LYS A 194 -19.68 -9.39 6.61
N THR A 195 -20.32 -10.35 7.26
CA THR A 195 -21.75 -10.27 7.62
C THR A 195 -22.04 -9.04 8.47
N VAL A 196 -21.21 -8.73 9.46
CA VAL A 196 -21.38 -7.53 10.31
C VAL A 196 -21.35 -6.23 9.51
N ILE A 197 -20.51 -6.14 8.48
CA ILE A 197 -20.45 -4.95 7.62
C ILE A 197 -21.67 -4.89 6.71
N GLU A 198 -22.11 -6.02 6.15
CA GLU A 198 -23.32 -6.10 5.33
C GLU A 198 -24.59 -5.76 6.15
N GLU A 199 -24.63 -6.12 7.43
CA GLU A 199 -25.72 -5.78 8.36
C GLU A 199 -25.70 -4.30 8.80
N GLY A 200 -24.52 -3.67 8.77
CA GLY A 200 -24.29 -2.31 9.29
C GLY A 200 -24.20 -1.21 8.23
N ALA A 201 -24.20 -1.56 6.94
CA ALA A 201 -24.19 -0.66 5.79
C ALA A 201 -25.62 -0.39 5.29
#